data_AF-A0A6M0JVK1-F1
#
_entry.id   AF-A0A6M0JVK1-F1
#
_cell.length_a   1.000
_cell.length_b   1.000
_cell.length_c   1.000
_cell.angle_alpha   90.00
_cell.angle_beta   90.00
_cell.angle_gamma   90.00
#
_symmetry.space_group_name_H-M   'P 1'
#
loop_
_entity.id
_entity.type
_entity.pdbx_description
1 polymer ?
#
loop_
_entity_poly.entity_id
_entity_poly.type
_entity_poly.pdbx_seq_one_letter_code
_entity_poly.pdbx_strand_id
1 'polypeptide(L)'
;MANPTSSFAKLFAAEAKKDHKRINHANTSLRPIFAILNTVQPAPPRGAYLQPPNASRVRDAINALPAAKKTRYATSLNWLSNYLPVPLKVSLTGAPPQATPAMLRKKDSSGKSYEIYNQEKQNSCGPACLYMVLKELTHLRRMTEAELQDLAGLHQQGLANTGATSSSHNWESQGSVLTSLVPVLTTNGVKAKAHKGSADAVDNALKQCTNNYRGIVGWYWTSSATTNEKRGGHWTVCAGLTPDKSKLIILDPWYSDVVQYVDINAKDANGYLRYTPVDNSGSTKSYGWCDWSFDAVLTTNPS
;
A
#
# COMPACT_ATOMS: atom_id res chain seq x y z
N MET A 1 -39.62 3.15 -23.11
CA MET A 1 -38.33 3.59 -23.69
C MET A 1 -37.41 3.96 -22.53
N ALA A 2 -36.24 3.33 -22.42
CA ALA A 2 -35.38 3.41 -21.25
C ALA A 2 -34.70 4.79 -21.12
N ASN A 3 -34.76 5.38 -19.92
CA ASN A 3 -33.96 6.54 -19.52
C ASN A 3 -32.47 6.15 -19.55
N PRO A 4 -31.64 6.65 -20.47
CA PRO A 4 -30.26 6.22 -20.54
C PRO A 4 -29.45 6.94 -19.45
N THR A 5 -29.04 6.16 -18.46
CA THR A 5 -27.75 6.20 -17.76
C THR A 5 -26.94 7.50 -17.93
N SER A 6 -26.64 8.19 -16.83
CA SER A 6 -25.69 9.30 -16.82
C SER A 6 -24.41 8.92 -17.57
N SER A 7 -24.11 9.62 -18.67
CA SER A 7 -22.90 9.37 -19.46
C SER A 7 -21.65 9.46 -18.56
N PHE A 8 -20.62 8.68 -18.87
CA PHE A 8 -19.36 8.66 -18.12
C PHE A 8 -18.78 10.08 -17.93
N ALA A 9 -19.00 10.96 -18.92
CA ALA A 9 -18.68 12.38 -18.85
C ALA A 9 -19.42 13.14 -17.73
N LYS A 10 -20.69 12.82 -17.43
CA LYS A 10 -21.43 13.43 -16.30
C LYS A 10 -20.85 13.00 -14.95
N LEU A 11 -20.48 11.73 -14.82
CA LEU A 11 -19.82 11.22 -13.61
C LEU A 11 -18.45 11.89 -13.41
N PHE A 12 -17.62 11.92 -14.45
CA PHE A 12 -16.33 12.59 -14.40
C PHE A 12 -16.46 14.11 -14.13
N ALA A 13 -17.49 14.77 -14.65
CA ALA A 13 -17.75 16.18 -14.37
C ALA A 13 -18.10 16.44 -12.91
N ALA A 14 -18.84 15.53 -12.26
CA ALA A 14 -19.14 15.62 -10.84
C ALA A 14 -17.87 15.48 -9.99
N GLU A 15 -16.98 14.56 -10.35
CA GLU A 15 -15.70 14.37 -9.69
C GLU A 15 -14.76 15.56 -9.89
N ALA A 16 -14.66 16.07 -11.12
CA ALA A 16 -13.81 17.23 -11.40
C ALA A 16 -14.24 18.49 -10.63
N LYS A 17 -15.53 18.64 -10.32
CA LYS A 17 -16.02 19.74 -9.47
C LYS A 17 -15.51 19.69 -8.03
N LYS A 18 -15.07 18.52 -7.54
CA LYS A 18 -14.44 18.36 -6.22
C LYS A 18 -13.05 19.02 -6.20
N ASP A 19 -12.29 18.90 -7.30
CA ASP A 19 -11.01 19.57 -7.47
C ASP A 19 -11.17 21.07 -7.75
N HIS A 20 -12.21 21.46 -8.50
CA HIS A 20 -12.43 22.85 -8.87
C HIS A 20 -13.91 23.19 -8.99
N LYS A 21 -14.44 23.93 -8.01
CA LYS A 21 -15.89 24.26 -7.89
C LYS A 21 -16.51 24.88 -9.16
N ARG A 22 -15.72 25.58 -9.97
CA ARG A 22 -16.14 26.18 -11.25
C ARG A 22 -15.41 25.54 -12.41
N ILE A 23 -15.97 24.47 -12.99
CA ILE A 23 -15.50 23.93 -14.27
C ILE A 23 -16.41 24.46 -15.37
N ASN A 24 -15.85 25.30 -16.24
CA ASN A 24 -16.48 25.62 -17.51
C ASN A 24 -16.06 24.56 -18.53
N HIS A 25 -17.01 23.75 -19.00
CA HIS A 25 -16.75 22.66 -19.94
C HIS A 25 -16.19 23.15 -21.29
N ALA A 26 -16.52 24.37 -21.71
CA ALA A 26 -16.01 24.95 -22.96
C ALA A 26 -14.53 25.35 -22.87
N ASN A 27 -14.10 25.79 -21.68
CA ASN A 27 -12.80 26.44 -21.46
C ASN A 27 -11.90 25.71 -20.45
N THR A 28 -12.20 24.45 -20.14
CA THR A 28 -11.38 23.63 -19.23
C THR A 28 -10.25 22.93 -19.97
N SER A 29 -9.08 22.81 -19.33
CA SER A 29 -7.99 21.97 -19.83
C SER A 29 -8.35 20.47 -19.86
N LEU A 30 -9.45 20.06 -19.21
CA LEU A 30 -9.98 18.70 -19.28
C LEU A 30 -10.81 18.45 -20.56
N ARG A 31 -10.97 19.44 -21.45
CA ARG A 31 -11.82 19.33 -22.65
C ARG A 31 -11.49 18.11 -23.53
N PRO A 32 -10.22 17.73 -23.78
CA PRO A 32 -9.91 16.52 -24.55
C PRO A 32 -10.45 15.24 -23.90
N ILE A 33 -10.39 15.14 -22.57
CA ILE A 33 -10.90 14.00 -21.81
C ILE A 33 -12.43 13.97 -21.90
N PHE A 34 -13.09 15.11 -21.67
CA PHE A 34 -14.55 15.20 -21.82
C PHE A 34 -15.03 14.85 -23.24
N ALA A 35 -14.30 15.25 -24.27
CA ALA A 35 -14.65 14.92 -25.64
C ALA A 35 -14.65 13.40 -25.88
N ILE A 36 -13.66 12.68 -25.33
CA ILE A 36 -13.58 11.23 -25.42
C ILE A 36 -14.68 10.57 -24.59
N LEU A 37 -14.89 11.01 -23.34
CA LEU A 37 -15.92 10.45 -22.45
C LEU A 37 -17.36 10.71 -22.91
N ASN A 38 -17.58 11.69 -23.77
CA ASN A 38 -18.86 11.98 -24.41
C ASN A 38 -19.10 11.15 -25.67
N THR A 39 -18.13 10.36 -26.14
CA THR A 39 -18.36 9.45 -27.27
C THR A 39 -19.32 8.35 -26.84
N VAL A 40 -20.40 8.17 -27.62
CA VAL A 40 -21.43 7.17 -27.34
C VAL A 40 -20.83 5.79 -27.51
N GLN A 41 -20.90 4.97 -26.46
CA GLN A 41 -20.71 3.53 -26.55
C GLN A 41 -22.03 2.80 -26.36
N PRO A 42 -22.20 1.61 -26.96
CA PRO A 42 -23.30 0.73 -26.59
C PRO A 42 -23.27 0.49 -25.09
N ALA A 43 -24.44 0.56 -24.44
CA ALA A 43 -24.53 0.36 -23.01
C ALA A 43 -23.94 -1.02 -22.67
N PRO A 44 -23.01 -1.11 -21.70
CA PRO A 44 -22.47 -2.39 -21.31
C PRO A 44 -23.61 -3.29 -20.78
N PRO A 45 -23.51 -4.62 -20.95
CA PRO A 45 -24.47 -5.56 -20.37
C PRO A 45 -24.64 -5.29 -18.88
N ARG A 46 -25.86 -5.47 -18.35
CA ARG A 46 -26.11 -5.33 -16.90
C ARG A 46 -25.10 -6.19 -16.12
N GLY A 47 -24.33 -5.55 -15.25
CA GLY A 47 -23.32 -6.22 -14.41
C GLY A 47 -21.88 -6.12 -14.92
N ALA A 48 -21.63 -5.60 -16.12
CA ALA A 48 -20.27 -5.35 -16.60
C ALA A 48 -19.69 -4.04 -16.04
N TYR A 49 -18.40 -4.05 -15.68
CA TYR A 49 -17.66 -2.86 -15.25
C TYR A 49 -17.78 -1.75 -16.29
N LEU A 50 -18.17 -0.55 -15.87
CA LEU A 50 -18.20 0.64 -16.72
C LEU A 50 -16.76 1.00 -17.12
N GLN A 51 -16.32 0.54 -18.30
CA GLN A 51 -15.09 1.02 -18.91
C GLN A 51 -15.38 2.35 -19.61
N PRO A 52 -14.53 3.37 -19.49
CA PRO A 52 -14.71 4.61 -20.22
C PRO A 52 -14.55 4.34 -21.72
N PRO A 53 -15.30 5.06 -22.56
CA PRO A 53 -15.20 4.88 -23.99
C PRO A 53 -13.78 5.17 -24.47
N ASN A 54 -13.22 4.23 -25.23
CA ASN A 54 -11.88 4.31 -25.78
C ASN A 54 -10.80 4.63 -24.71
N ALA A 55 -10.68 3.75 -23.72
CA ALA A 55 -9.78 3.92 -22.57
C ALA A 55 -8.32 4.25 -22.95
N SER A 56 -7.81 3.78 -24.10
CA SER A 56 -6.48 4.18 -24.59
C SER A 56 -6.43 5.67 -24.91
N ARG A 57 -7.43 6.22 -25.60
CA ARG A 57 -7.48 7.66 -25.90
C ARG A 57 -7.65 8.50 -24.64
N VAL A 58 -8.44 8.02 -23.67
CA VAL A 58 -8.57 8.69 -22.36
C VAL A 58 -7.20 8.76 -21.69
N ARG A 59 -6.43 7.67 -21.73
CA ARG A 59 -5.06 7.61 -21.22
C ARG A 59 -4.14 8.63 -21.89
N ASP A 60 -4.14 8.67 -23.21
CA ASP A 60 -3.29 9.58 -23.98
C ASP A 60 -3.64 11.05 -23.68
N ALA A 61 -4.94 11.35 -23.57
CA ALA A 61 -5.42 12.68 -23.20
C ALA A 61 -4.99 13.10 -21.79
N ILE A 62 -4.98 12.18 -20.83
CA ILE A 62 -4.48 12.46 -19.47
C ILE A 62 -2.95 12.67 -19.49
N ASN A 63 -2.22 11.83 -20.22
CA ASN A 63 -0.76 11.94 -20.34
C ASN A 63 -0.32 13.25 -20.99
N ALA A 64 -1.08 13.76 -21.96
CA ALA A 64 -0.84 15.03 -22.63
C ALA A 64 -1.11 16.27 -21.75
N LEU A 65 -1.75 16.13 -20.58
CA LEU A 65 -1.96 17.26 -19.68
C LEU A 65 -0.62 17.77 -19.11
N PRO A 66 -0.40 19.10 -19.06
CA PRO A 66 0.72 19.67 -18.32
C PRO A 66 0.70 19.26 -16.84
N ALA A 67 1.87 19.11 -16.22
CA ALA A 67 2.00 18.68 -14.82
C ALA A 67 1.15 19.54 -13.86
N ALA A 68 1.21 20.86 -13.99
CA ALA A 68 0.40 21.77 -13.18
C ALA A 68 -1.13 21.53 -13.31
N LYS A 69 -1.60 21.05 -14.47
CA LYS A 69 -3.01 20.69 -14.68
C LYS A 69 -3.33 19.32 -14.10
N LYS A 70 -2.40 18.36 -14.20
CA LYS A 70 -2.52 17.05 -13.53
C LYS A 70 -2.64 17.22 -12.02
N THR A 71 -1.81 18.06 -11.40
CA THR A 71 -1.91 18.43 -9.98
C THR A 71 -3.25 19.09 -9.66
N ARG A 72 -3.66 20.07 -10.48
CA ARG A 72 -4.93 20.80 -10.26
C ARG A 72 -6.17 19.91 -10.30
N TYR A 73 -6.14 18.80 -11.03
CA TYR A 73 -7.27 17.87 -11.19
C TYR A 73 -6.95 16.47 -10.65
N ALA A 74 -6.11 16.38 -9.61
CA ALA A 74 -5.59 15.10 -9.13
C ALA A 74 -6.69 14.13 -8.69
N THR A 75 -7.70 14.59 -7.93
CA THR A 75 -8.78 13.72 -7.43
C THR A 75 -9.56 13.09 -8.57
N SER A 76 -9.98 13.92 -9.53
CA SER A 76 -10.80 13.49 -10.66
C SER A 76 -10.02 12.62 -11.65
N LEU A 77 -8.76 12.93 -11.92
CA LEU A 77 -7.91 12.10 -12.77
C LEU A 77 -7.58 10.75 -12.12
N ASN A 78 -7.38 10.71 -10.80
CA ASN A 78 -7.20 9.48 -10.05
C ASN A 78 -8.48 8.62 -10.08
N TRP A 79 -9.64 9.25 -9.81
CA TRP A 79 -10.93 8.59 -9.96
C TRP A 79 -11.09 7.98 -11.35
N LEU A 80 -10.77 8.72 -12.41
CA LEU A 80 -10.89 8.27 -13.79
C LEU A 80 -9.92 7.11 -14.10
N SER A 81 -8.72 7.10 -13.50
CA SER A 81 -7.74 6.04 -13.70
C SER A 81 -8.17 4.67 -13.14
N ASN A 82 -9.03 4.64 -12.12
CA ASN A 82 -9.59 3.40 -11.56
C ASN A 82 -10.49 2.64 -12.54
N TYR A 83 -10.95 3.32 -13.60
CA TYR A 83 -11.80 2.72 -14.63
C TYR A 83 -11.03 2.41 -15.91
N LEU A 84 -9.72 2.69 -15.97
CA LEU A 84 -8.89 2.33 -17.12
C LEU A 84 -8.33 0.92 -16.97
N PRO A 85 -8.21 0.14 -18.06
CA PRO A 85 -7.73 -1.25 -18.01
C PRO A 85 -6.25 -1.37 -17.62
N VAL A 86 -5.53 -0.24 -17.56
CA VAL A 86 -4.19 -0.13 -16.97
C VAL A 86 -4.16 1.18 -16.17
N PRO A 87 -3.82 1.15 -14.86
CA PRO A 87 -3.71 2.34 -14.04
C PRO A 87 -2.73 3.35 -14.65
N LEU A 88 -3.17 4.61 -14.79
CA LEU A 88 -2.34 5.70 -15.27
C LEU A 88 -1.31 6.08 -14.18
N LYS A 89 -0.02 6.09 -14.52
CA LYS A 89 0.95 6.92 -13.80
C LYS A 89 0.64 8.37 -14.16
N VAL A 90 -0.12 9.06 -13.32
CA VAL A 90 0.03 10.52 -13.28
C VAL A 90 1.36 10.78 -12.57
N SER A 91 2.48 10.57 -13.26
CA SER A 91 3.79 10.98 -12.76
C SER A 91 3.75 12.49 -12.59
N LEU A 92 3.68 12.94 -11.34
CA LEU A 92 3.74 14.36 -10.98
C LEU A 92 5.17 14.90 -11.06
N THR A 93 6.17 14.04 -11.25
CA THR A 93 7.58 14.40 -11.40
C THR A 93 8.26 13.53 -12.47
N GLY A 94 9.08 14.17 -13.31
CA GLY A 94 9.99 13.50 -14.25
C GLY A 94 11.20 12.88 -13.56
N ALA A 95 11.00 12.23 -12.41
CA ALA A 95 12.08 11.55 -11.72
C ALA A 95 12.52 10.32 -12.55
N PRO A 96 13.82 10.09 -12.70
CA PRO A 96 14.33 8.88 -13.34
C PRO A 96 13.78 7.65 -12.61
N PRO A 97 13.66 6.49 -13.27
CA PRO A 97 13.24 5.26 -12.63
C PRO A 97 14.18 5.00 -11.44
N GLN A 98 13.67 5.19 -10.22
CA GLN A 98 14.38 4.82 -9.02
C GLN A 98 14.57 3.31 -9.01
N ALA A 99 15.71 2.89 -8.44
CA ALA A 99 16.07 1.49 -8.35
C ALA A 99 14.95 0.71 -7.67
N THR A 100 14.81 -0.57 -8.03
CA THR A 100 13.97 -1.48 -7.25
C THR A 100 14.72 -1.79 -5.96
N PRO A 101 14.03 -1.90 -4.81
CA PRO A 101 14.67 -2.31 -3.57
C PRO A 101 15.51 -3.57 -3.76
N ALA A 102 16.70 -3.61 -3.16
CA ALA A 102 17.59 -4.75 -3.27
C ALA A 102 16.88 -6.01 -2.73
N MET A 103 16.72 -7.01 -3.59
CA MET A 103 16.05 -8.27 -3.29
C MET A 103 17.06 -9.32 -2.86
N LEU A 104 16.80 -9.96 -1.73
CA LEU A 104 17.53 -11.12 -1.26
C LEU A 104 16.59 -12.31 -1.15
N ARG A 105 16.99 -13.46 -1.71
CA ARG A 105 16.26 -14.71 -1.56
C ARG A 105 16.81 -15.49 -0.38
N LYS A 106 15.97 -15.79 0.61
CA LYS A 106 16.35 -16.47 1.85
C LYS A 106 15.45 -17.64 2.15
N LYS A 107 16.02 -18.73 2.66
CA LYS A 107 15.26 -19.92 3.07
C LYS A 107 14.92 -19.82 4.55
N ASP A 108 13.71 -20.23 4.91
CA ASP A 108 13.37 -20.49 6.32
C ASP A 108 13.98 -21.82 6.80
N SER A 109 13.76 -22.14 8.08
CA SER A 109 14.23 -23.35 8.73
C SER A 109 13.63 -24.64 8.15
N SER A 110 12.53 -24.53 7.39
CA SER A 110 11.91 -25.65 6.66
C SER A 110 12.42 -25.79 5.22
N GLY A 111 13.34 -24.91 4.80
CA GLY A 111 13.93 -24.91 3.46
C GLY A 111 13.13 -24.12 2.41
N LYS A 112 12.02 -23.49 2.79
CA LYS A 112 11.17 -22.71 1.90
C LYS A 112 11.75 -21.32 1.65
N SER A 113 11.79 -20.89 0.39
CA SER A 113 12.36 -19.60 0.00
C SER A 113 11.36 -18.45 0.07
N TYR A 114 11.83 -17.29 0.54
CA TYR A 114 11.15 -16.00 0.53
C TYR A 114 12.02 -14.97 -0.18
N GLU A 115 11.39 -14.00 -0.83
CA GLU A 115 12.06 -12.81 -1.35
C GLU A 115 11.87 -11.67 -0.34
N ILE A 116 12.97 -11.24 0.28
CA ILE A 116 12.98 -10.15 1.25
C ILE A 116 13.62 -8.94 0.59
N TYR A 117 13.02 -7.77 0.79
CA TYR A 117 13.44 -6.53 0.14
C TYR A 117 13.92 -5.56 1.21
N ASN A 118 15.13 -5.03 1.02
CA ASN A 118 15.68 -4.01 1.88
C ASN A 118 14.86 -2.72 1.81
N GLN A 119 14.64 -2.05 2.93
CA GLN A 119 14.16 -0.67 2.90
C GLN A 119 15.23 0.28 2.31
N GLU A 120 14.82 1.20 1.43
CA GLU A 120 15.72 2.15 0.77
C GLU A 120 16.09 3.37 1.65
N LYS A 121 15.28 3.66 2.66
CA LYS A 121 15.48 4.78 3.61
C LYS A 121 15.33 4.30 5.04
N GLN A 122 15.90 5.02 6.00
CA GLN A 122 15.93 4.60 7.40
C GLN A 122 14.53 4.40 8.01
N ASN A 123 13.52 5.19 7.61
CA ASN A 123 12.16 5.08 8.17
C ASN A 123 11.13 4.54 7.17
N SER A 124 11.56 3.89 6.09
CA SER A 124 10.67 3.37 5.03
C SER A 124 10.36 1.87 5.14
N CYS A 125 10.50 1.28 6.34
CA CYS A 125 10.12 -0.12 6.59
C CYS A 125 8.65 -0.42 6.25
N GLY A 126 7.74 0.54 6.46
CA GLY A 126 6.33 0.41 6.08
C GLY A 126 6.13 0.27 4.55
N PRO A 127 6.62 1.22 3.74
CA PRO A 127 6.63 1.12 2.28
C PRO A 127 7.32 -0.13 1.74
N ALA A 128 8.43 -0.56 2.34
CA ALA A 128 9.08 -1.83 1.99
C ALA A 128 8.16 -3.04 2.25
N CYS A 129 7.42 -3.05 3.37
CA CYS A 129 6.40 -4.07 3.64
C CYS A 129 5.25 -4.04 2.64
N LEU A 130 4.75 -2.85 2.30
CA LEU A 130 3.73 -2.69 1.25
C LEU A 130 4.20 -3.27 -0.07
N TYR A 131 5.46 -3.00 -0.45
CA TYR A 131 6.05 -3.51 -1.67
C TYR A 131 6.07 -5.05 -1.69
N MET A 132 6.58 -5.67 -0.61
CA MET A 132 6.60 -7.13 -0.46
C MET A 132 5.21 -7.74 -0.62
N VAL A 133 4.24 -7.22 0.12
CA VAL A 133 2.86 -7.72 0.11
C VAL A 133 2.22 -7.53 -1.27
N LEU A 134 2.28 -6.33 -1.84
CA LEU A 134 1.64 -6.03 -3.12
C LEU A 134 2.24 -6.83 -4.27
N LYS A 135 3.55 -7.03 -4.28
CA LYS A 135 4.25 -7.81 -5.31
C LYS A 135 3.85 -9.27 -5.29
N GLU A 136 3.77 -9.88 -4.12
CA GLU A 136 3.38 -11.28 -3.99
C GLU A 136 1.90 -11.48 -4.31
N LEU A 137 1.05 -10.55 -3.86
CA LEU A 137 -0.39 -10.72 -3.89
C LEU A 137 -1.01 -10.33 -5.24
N THR A 138 -0.68 -9.16 -5.77
CA THR A 138 -1.55 -8.57 -6.80
C THR A 138 -1.18 -8.92 -8.23
N HIS A 139 0.04 -9.43 -8.48
CA HIS A 139 0.67 -9.48 -9.82
C HIS A 139 0.60 -8.13 -10.59
N LEU A 140 0.12 -7.06 -9.96
CA LEU A 140 0.01 -5.73 -10.53
C LEU A 140 1.41 -5.14 -10.63
N ARG A 141 1.54 -4.15 -11.51
CA ARG A 141 2.79 -3.49 -11.85
C ARG A 141 3.69 -3.30 -10.62
N ARG A 142 4.97 -3.69 -10.75
CA ARG A 142 6.01 -3.43 -9.76
C ARG A 142 6.05 -1.93 -9.45
N MET A 143 5.42 -1.51 -8.37
CA MET A 143 5.58 -0.16 -7.83
C MET A 143 6.96 -0.06 -7.20
N THR A 144 7.66 1.06 -7.29
CA THR A 144 8.91 1.23 -6.54
C THR A 144 8.60 1.52 -5.07
N GLU A 145 9.59 1.38 -4.18
CA GLU A 145 9.40 1.78 -2.79
C GLU A 145 9.12 3.28 -2.68
N ALA A 146 9.77 4.10 -3.49
CA ALA A 146 9.48 5.53 -3.55
C ALA A 146 8.04 5.85 -3.99
N GLU A 147 7.47 5.10 -4.94
CA GLU A 147 6.05 5.26 -5.30
C GLU A 147 5.14 4.92 -4.10
N LEU A 148 5.51 3.92 -3.30
CA LEU A 148 4.77 3.52 -2.10
C LEU A 148 4.98 4.48 -0.92
N GLN A 149 6.18 5.05 -0.78
CA GLN A 149 6.51 6.13 0.14
C GLN A 149 5.62 7.34 -0.16
N ASP A 150 5.54 7.78 -1.41
CA ASP A 150 4.68 8.89 -1.82
C ASP A 150 3.20 8.62 -1.49
N LEU A 151 2.69 7.44 -1.84
CA LEU A 151 1.30 7.06 -1.54
C LEU A 151 1.03 7.03 -0.03
N ALA A 152 1.92 6.42 0.75
CA ALA A 152 1.78 6.38 2.21
C ALA A 152 1.85 7.80 2.83
N GLY A 153 2.77 8.64 2.36
CA GLY A 153 2.91 10.02 2.82
C GLY A 153 1.64 10.84 2.59
N LEU A 154 1.04 10.72 1.40
CA LEU A 154 -0.23 11.38 1.09
C LEU A 154 -1.38 10.92 1.98
N HIS A 155 -1.52 9.60 2.20
CA HIS A 155 -2.55 9.09 3.08
C HIS A 155 -2.35 9.56 4.53
N GLN A 156 -1.11 9.64 5.02
CA GLN A 156 -0.80 10.12 6.36
C GLN A 156 -1.20 11.58 6.58
N GLN A 157 -1.08 12.41 5.55
CA GLN A 157 -1.46 13.82 5.61
C GLN A 157 -2.94 14.09 5.31
N GLY A 158 -3.75 13.05 5.05
CA GLY A 158 -5.12 13.21 4.56
C GLY A 158 -5.20 13.78 3.14
N LEU A 159 -4.06 13.78 2.43
CA LEU A 159 -3.83 14.33 1.10
C LEU A 159 -3.83 13.25 0.01
N ALA A 160 -4.29 12.03 0.32
CA ALA A 160 -4.39 10.90 -0.61
C ALA A 160 -5.04 11.27 -1.96
N ASN A 161 -5.97 12.23 -1.94
CA ASN A 161 -6.69 12.67 -3.13
C ASN A 161 -5.98 13.80 -3.91
N THR A 162 -4.93 14.43 -3.36
CA THR A 162 -4.25 15.58 -3.97
C THR A 162 -3.02 15.22 -4.79
N GLY A 163 -2.59 13.96 -4.78
CA GLY A 163 -1.41 13.48 -5.50
C GLY A 163 -0.07 13.88 -4.85
N ALA A 164 0.97 13.10 -5.15
CA ALA A 164 2.30 13.18 -4.52
C ALA A 164 2.99 14.53 -4.77
N THR A 165 3.39 15.21 -3.70
CA THR A 165 4.37 16.29 -3.76
C THR A 165 5.68 15.77 -3.18
N SER A 166 6.82 16.19 -3.74
CA SER A 166 8.18 15.83 -3.32
C SER A 166 8.58 16.27 -1.90
N SER A 167 7.60 16.71 -1.10
CA SER A 167 7.72 17.26 0.24
C SER A 167 6.61 16.77 1.18
N SER A 168 5.81 15.78 0.76
CA SER A 168 4.65 15.28 1.53
C SER A 168 5.01 14.37 2.71
N HIS A 169 6.26 13.90 2.85
CA HIS A 169 6.68 13.17 4.05
C HIS A 169 8.20 13.17 4.16
N ASN A 170 8.73 13.43 5.36
CA ASN A 170 10.17 13.37 5.60
C ASN A 170 10.57 11.96 6.06
N TRP A 171 10.83 11.06 5.11
CA TRP A 171 11.27 9.67 5.38
C TRP A 171 12.63 9.57 6.09
N GLU A 172 13.37 10.67 6.22
CA GLU A 172 14.60 10.70 7.03
C GLU A 172 14.33 10.82 8.53
N SER A 173 13.16 11.37 8.92
CA SER A 173 12.83 11.60 10.34
C SER A 173 11.48 11.02 10.77
N GLN A 174 10.63 10.60 9.84
CA GLN A 174 9.29 10.08 10.10
C GLN A 174 9.07 8.78 9.35
N GLY A 175 8.48 7.81 10.07
CA GLY A 175 8.06 6.54 9.49
C GLY A 175 6.57 6.51 9.19
N SER A 176 6.14 5.42 8.56
CA SER A 176 4.73 5.19 8.30
C SER A 176 3.95 4.89 9.57
N VAL A 177 2.68 5.28 9.56
CA VAL A 177 1.69 4.89 10.57
C VAL A 177 0.67 3.96 9.93
N LEU A 178 -0.05 3.17 10.72
CA LEU A 178 -1.07 2.27 10.17
C LEU A 178 -2.03 2.97 9.20
N THR A 179 -2.51 4.15 9.59
CA THR A 179 -3.55 4.87 8.85
C THR A 179 -3.09 5.26 7.44
N SER A 180 -1.79 5.22 7.15
CA SER A 180 -1.28 5.36 5.79
C SER A 180 -1.14 4.04 5.03
N LEU A 181 -0.84 2.92 5.69
CA LEU A 181 -0.56 1.64 5.01
C LEU A 181 -1.83 0.95 4.48
N VAL A 182 -2.89 0.88 5.28
CA VAL A 182 -4.15 0.20 4.90
C VAL A 182 -4.78 0.79 3.64
N PRO A 183 -4.92 2.13 3.53
CA PRO A 183 -5.45 2.72 2.31
C PRO A 183 -4.64 2.41 1.05
N VAL A 184 -3.30 2.35 1.15
CA VAL A 184 -2.44 1.99 0.01
C VAL A 184 -2.73 0.58 -0.48
N LEU A 185 -2.88 -0.39 0.43
CA LEU A 185 -3.27 -1.75 0.06
C LEU A 185 -4.64 -1.77 -0.62
N THR A 186 -5.64 -1.12 -0.02
CA THR A 186 -7.03 -1.10 -0.55
C THR A 186 -7.15 -0.45 -1.92
N THR A 187 -6.42 0.66 -2.14
CA THR A 187 -6.42 1.36 -3.43
C THR A 187 -5.73 0.54 -4.53
N ASN A 188 -4.84 -0.37 -4.15
CA ASN A 188 -4.17 -1.31 -5.05
C ASN A 188 -4.86 -2.68 -5.13
N GLY A 189 -6.15 -2.75 -4.78
CA GLY A 189 -6.97 -3.96 -4.96
C GLY A 189 -6.74 -5.06 -3.92
N VAL A 190 -5.95 -4.81 -2.87
CA VAL A 190 -5.77 -5.72 -1.73
C VAL A 190 -6.74 -5.32 -0.63
N LYS A 191 -7.62 -6.22 -0.19
CA LYS A 191 -8.42 -5.92 1.00
C LYS A 191 -7.47 -5.91 2.21
N ALA A 192 -7.66 -4.98 3.12
CA ALA A 192 -6.80 -4.89 4.30
C ALA A 192 -7.69 -4.64 5.50
N LYS A 193 -7.49 -5.41 6.56
CA LYS A 193 -8.24 -5.28 7.79
C LYS A 193 -7.28 -4.90 8.89
N ALA A 194 -7.56 -3.78 9.53
CA ALA A 194 -6.76 -3.40 10.67
C ALA A 194 -7.19 -4.17 11.93
N HIS A 195 -6.26 -4.78 12.66
CA HIS A 195 -6.48 -5.43 13.96
C HIS A 195 -5.89 -4.59 15.09
N LYS A 196 -6.71 -3.73 15.71
CA LYS A 196 -6.33 -2.95 16.91
C LYS A 196 -6.97 -3.56 18.13
N GLY A 197 -6.24 -3.69 19.25
CA GLY A 197 -6.85 -4.05 20.53
C GLY A 197 -6.00 -5.00 21.36
N SER A 198 -6.65 -5.90 22.09
CA SER A 198 -6.01 -6.88 22.98
C SER A 198 -4.98 -7.74 22.26
N ALA A 199 -3.94 -8.15 22.99
CA ALA A 199 -2.91 -9.07 22.52
C ALA A 199 -3.47 -10.33 21.85
N ASP A 200 -4.55 -10.91 22.38
CA ASP A 200 -5.18 -12.11 21.80
C ASP A 200 -5.79 -11.87 20.41
N ALA A 201 -6.37 -10.69 20.18
CA ALA A 201 -6.94 -10.34 18.88
C ALA A 201 -5.84 -10.20 17.82
N VAL A 202 -4.70 -9.63 18.21
CA VAL A 202 -3.49 -9.47 17.40
C VAL A 202 -2.83 -10.82 17.12
N ASP A 203 -2.70 -11.68 18.14
CA ASP A 203 -2.11 -13.02 18.02
C ASP A 203 -2.95 -13.93 17.10
N ASN A 204 -4.28 -13.94 17.27
CA ASN A 204 -5.20 -14.70 16.42
C ASN A 204 -5.17 -14.26 14.95
N ALA A 205 -4.99 -12.96 14.72
CA ALA A 205 -4.80 -12.36 13.41
C ALA A 205 -3.51 -12.89 12.73
N LEU A 206 -2.38 -12.77 13.43
CA LEU A 206 -1.07 -13.21 12.92
C LEU A 206 -1.02 -14.70 12.62
N LYS A 207 -1.68 -15.53 13.43
CA LYS A 207 -1.77 -16.99 13.22
C LYS A 207 -2.54 -17.39 11.96
N GLN A 208 -3.31 -16.48 11.36
CA GLN A 208 -4.00 -16.72 10.08
C GLN A 208 -3.12 -16.42 8.86
N CYS A 209 -1.93 -15.86 9.05
CA CYS A 209 -1.03 -15.56 7.95
C CYS A 209 -0.54 -16.83 7.23
N THR A 210 -0.46 -16.74 5.91
CA THR A 210 0.00 -17.79 4.99
C THR A 210 0.79 -17.16 3.83
N ASN A 211 1.15 -17.96 2.81
CA ASN A 211 1.71 -17.41 1.58
C ASN A 211 0.76 -16.51 0.80
N ASN A 212 -0.53 -16.82 0.84
CA ASN A 212 -1.54 -16.10 0.06
C ASN A 212 -2.24 -15.04 0.92
N TYR A 213 -1.83 -14.91 2.19
CA TYR A 213 -2.42 -14.02 3.18
C TYR A 213 -1.28 -13.49 4.06
N ARG A 214 -0.81 -12.28 3.83
CA ARG A 214 0.34 -11.73 4.54
C ARG A 214 -0.12 -10.78 5.65
N GLY A 215 0.55 -10.81 6.80
CA GLY A 215 0.37 -9.77 7.82
C GLY A 215 1.38 -8.65 7.62
N ILE A 216 1.02 -7.41 7.95
CA ILE A 216 2.00 -6.34 8.20
C ILE A 216 1.96 -6.01 9.70
N VAL A 217 3.05 -6.29 10.40
CA VAL A 217 3.11 -6.23 11.86
C VAL A 217 3.86 -4.99 12.32
N GLY A 218 3.32 -4.28 13.31
CA GLY A 218 3.92 -3.10 13.90
C GLY A 218 4.57 -3.41 15.25
N TRP A 219 5.88 -3.26 15.34
CA TRP A 219 6.64 -3.46 16.58
C TRP A 219 6.95 -2.12 17.22
N TYR A 220 6.84 -2.04 18.55
CA TYR A 220 7.20 -0.84 19.30
C TYR A 220 8.45 -1.10 20.13
N TRP A 221 9.35 -0.12 20.10
CA TRP A 221 10.65 -0.17 20.76
C TRP A 221 10.52 0.67 22.03
N THR A 222 10.87 0.10 23.18
CA THR A 222 10.92 0.84 24.44
C THR A 222 12.36 1.23 24.78
N SER A 223 12.61 2.44 25.28
CA SER A 223 13.97 2.81 25.74
C SER A 223 14.40 2.14 27.03
N SER A 224 13.45 1.63 27.81
CA SER A 224 13.72 0.92 29.04
C SER A 224 12.68 -0.17 29.24
N ALA A 225 13.12 -1.34 29.72
CA ALA A 225 12.24 -2.42 30.17
C ALA A 225 11.37 -2.01 31.38
N THR A 226 11.72 -0.90 32.06
CA THR A 226 11.05 -0.47 33.29
C THR A 226 10.04 0.65 33.09
N THR A 227 10.14 1.47 32.03
CA THR A 227 9.29 2.67 31.88
C THR A 227 8.19 2.52 30.83
N ASN A 228 8.19 1.44 30.03
CA ASN A 228 7.27 1.24 28.90
C ASN A 228 7.19 2.42 27.91
N GLU A 229 8.15 3.35 27.94
CA GLU A 229 8.17 4.51 27.07
C GLU A 229 8.55 4.10 25.65
N LYS A 230 7.59 4.24 24.73
CA LYS A 230 7.75 3.95 23.30
C LYS A 230 8.63 5.03 22.66
N ARG A 231 9.78 4.64 22.11
CA ARG A 231 10.71 5.54 21.40
C ARG A 231 10.72 5.37 19.89
N GLY A 232 10.21 4.26 19.37
CA GLY A 232 10.23 3.99 17.94
C GLY A 232 9.22 2.93 17.56
N GLY A 233 9.00 2.80 16.25
CA GLY A 233 8.15 1.80 15.63
C GLY A 233 8.87 1.14 14.46
N HIS A 234 8.55 -0.12 14.17
CA HIS A 234 9.06 -0.83 13.00
C HIS A 234 7.97 -1.67 12.35
N TRP A 235 8.03 -1.82 11.04
CA TRP A 235 7.07 -2.60 10.26
C TRP A 235 7.78 -3.80 9.64
N THR A 236 7.17 -4.98 9.77
CA THR A 236 7.63 -6.21 9.11
C THR A 236 6.47 -6.95 8.46
N VAL A 237 6.77 -7.94 7.61
CA VAL A 237 5.76 -8.82 7.01
C VAL A 237 5.71 -10.15 7.76
N CYS A 238 4.52 -10.58 8.20
CA CYS A 238 4.29 -11.93 8.69
C CYS A 238 3.91 -12.84 7.52
N ALA A 239 4.73 -13.87 7.30
CA ALA A 239 4.58 -14.83 6.24
C ALA A 239 3.75 -16.07 6.63
N GLY A 240 3.39 -16.19 7.91
CA GLY A 240 2.64 -17.30 8.48
C GLY A 240 3.40 -18.03 9.58
N LEU A 241 2.99 -19.27 9.87
CA LEU A 241 3.60 -20.12 10.89
C LEU A 241 4.64 -21.08 10.29
N THR A 242 5.61 -21.48 11.11
CA THR A 242 6.45 -22.65 10.85
C THR A 242 5.61 -23.93 10.77
N PRO A 243 6.10 -25.02 10.13
CA PRO A 243 5.32 -26.26 9.98
C PRO A 243 4.83 -26.88 11.30
N ASP A 244 5.63 -26.77 12.36
CA ASP A 244 5.30 -27.19 13.72
C ASP A 244 4.42 -26.21 14.49
N LYS A 245 4.07 -25.06 13.87
CA LYS A 245 3.25 -23.97 14.41
C LYS A 245 3.83 -23.33 15.68
N SER A 246 5.12 -23.50 15.96
CA SER A 246 5.76 -22.94 17.15
C SER A 246 6.20 -21.48 16.98
N LYS A 247 6.41 -21.03 15.74
CA LYS A 247 6.93 -19.69 15.46
C LYS A 247 6.19 -19.03 14.30
N LEU A 248 6.05 -17.71 14.37
CA LEU A 248 5.73 -16.88 13.23
C LEU A 248 6.99 -16.67 12.39
N ILE A 249 6.83 -16.69 11.07
CA ILE A 249 7.85 -16.37 10.08
C ILE A 249 7.74 -14.88 9.75
N ILE A 250 8.80 -14.13 9.98
CA ILE A 250 8.85 -12.68 9.80
C ILE A 250 9.86 -12.33 8.69
N LEU A 251 9.42 -11.52 7.73
CA LEU A 251 10.27 -10.93 6.70
C LEU A 251 10.51 -9.47 7.08
N ASP A 252 11.72 -9.20 7.59
CA ASP A 252 12.09 -7.88 8.09
C ASP A 252 12.89 -7.11 7.01
N PRO A 253 12.41 -5.92 6.57
CA PRO A 253 13.10 -5.14 5.56
C PRO A 253 14.41 -4.48 6.05
N TRP A 254 14.66 -4.45 7.36
CA TRP A 254 15.91 -3.96 7.95
C TRP A 254 16.97 -5.08 8.04
N TYR A 255 16.53 -6.32 8.22
CA TYR A 255 17.36 -7.52 8.32
C TYR A 255 17.04 -8.49 7.19
N SER A 256 17.04 -8.00 5.95
CA SER A 256 16.57 -8.76 4.77
C SER A 256 17.46 -9.95 4.39
N ASP A 257 18.62 -10.03 5.02
CA ASP A 257 19.62 -11.05 4.86
C ASP A 257 19.30 -12.35 5.61
N VAL A 258 18.27 -12.36 6.45
CA VAL A 258 17.82 -13.52 7.21
C VAL A 258 16.29 -13.55 7.34
N VAL A 259 15.72 -14.76 7.35
CA VAL A 259 14.32 -14.95 7.77
C VAL A 259 14.28 -14.89 9.28
N GLN A 260 13.39 -14.05 9.81
CA GLN A 260 13.25 -13.78 11.23
C GLN A 260 12.13 -14.64 11.82
N TYR A 261 12.15 -14.86 13.14
CA TYR A 261 11.15 -15.67 13.82
C TYR A 261 10.68 -15.01 15.10
N VAL A 262 9.39 -15.18 15.40
CA VAL A 262 8.79 -14.82 16.69
C VAL A 262 8.20 -16.08 17.28
N ASP A 263 8.66 -16.45 18.48
CA ASP A 263 8.06 -17.54 19.25
C ASP A 263 6.67 -17.10 19.72
N ILE A 264 5.64 -17.91 19.43
CA ILE A 264 4.25 -17.58 19.77
C ILE A 264 4.00 -17.54 21.28
N ASN A 265 4.90 -18.12 22.07
CA ASN A 265 4.84 -18.15 23.53
C ASN A 265 5.74 -17.08 24.17
N ALA A 266 6.59 -16.40 23.40
CA ALA A 266 7.43 -15.31 23.91
C ALA A 266 6.59 -14.03 24.07
N LYS A 267 5.77 -14.00 25.12
CA LYS A 267 4.89 -12.88 25.45
C LYS A 267 5.49 -11.99 26.55
N ASP A 268 5.19 -10.70 26.52
CA ASP A 268 5.50 -9.78 27.61
C ASP A 268 4.49 -9.89 28.76
N ALA A 269 4.66 -9.06 29.80
CA ALA A 269 3.76 -9.05 30.96
C ALA A 269 2.31 -8.67 30.62
N ASN A 270 2.06 -8.05 29.47
CA ASN A 270 0.74 -7.66 28.99
C ASN A 270 0.18 -8.66 27.96
N GLY A 271 0.89 -9.76 27.69
CA GLY A 271 0.48 -10.81 26.76
C GLY A 271 0.86 -10.55 25.29
N TYR A 272 1.55 -9.46 24.98
CA TYR A 272 1.95 -9.13 23.61
C TYR A 272 3.19 -9.91 23.18
N LEU A 273 3.25 -10.32 21.90
CA LEU A 273 4.39 -11.04 21.35
C LEU A 273 5.65 -10.16 21.35
N ARG A 274 6.77 -10.75 21.76
CA ARG A 274 8.09 -10.12 21.76
C ARG A 274 8.83 -10.47 20.48
N TYR A 275 9.41 -9.46 19.85
CA TYR A 275 10.26 -9.62 18.68
C TYR A 275 11.71 -9.25 19.00
N THR A 276 12.62 -10.17 18.68
CA THR A 276 14.06 -10.00 18.89
C THR A 276 14.76 -10.36 17.59
N PRO A 277 14.98 -9.39 16.67
CA PRO A 277 15.65 -9.68 15.41
C PRO A 277 17.10 -10.12 15.65
N VAL A 278 17.54 -11.04 14.80
CA VAL A 278 18.92 -11.54 14.74
C VAL A 278 19.56 -11.01 13.46
N ASP A 279 20.74 -10.41 13.54
CA ASP A 279 21.48 -10.04 12.32
C ASP A 279 22.31 -11.21 11.76
N ASN A 280 22.96 -11.02 10.60
CA ASN A 280 23.80 -12.06 9.98
C ASN A 280 24.93 -12.60 10.86
N SER A 281 25.36 -11.86 11.88
CA SER A 281 26.41 -12.31 12.79
C SER A 281 25.88 -13.23 13.88
N GLY A 282 24.57 -13.48 13.91
CA GLY A 282 23.90 -14.16 15.02
C GLY A 282 23.71 -13.25 16.23
N SER A 283 24.09 -11.97 16.12
CA SER A 283 23.90 -11.00 17.20
C SER A 283 22.44 -10.61 17.27
N THR A 284 21.87 -10.76 18.46
CA THR A 284 20.51 -10.29 18.76
C THR A 284 20.56 -8.80 19.08
N LYS A 285 19.79 -8.00 18.35
CA LYS A 285 19.47 -6.64 18.80
C LYS A 285 18.14 -6.72 19.54
N SER A 286 18.18 -6.67 20.87
CA SER A 286 16.98 -6.79 21.74
C SER A 286 16.06 -5.58 21.61
N TYR A 287 15.12 -5.58 20.65
CA TYR A 287 14.21 -4.44 20.50
C TYR A 287 12.85 -4.82 19.90
N GLY A 288 11.83 -4.96 20.76
CA GLY A 288 10.44 -4.80 20.35
C GLY A 288 9.41 -5.68 21.07
N TRP A 289 8.27 -5.08 21.41
CA TRP A 289 7.03 -5.78 21.80
C TRP A 289 5.91 -5.36 20.85
N CYS A 290 5.03 -6.28 20.48
CA CYS A 290 3.95 -6.05 19.51
C CYS A 290 2.69 -5.54 20.18
N ASP A 291 2.56 -4.24 20.42
CA ASP A 291 1.27 -3.69 20.86
C ASP A 291 0.22 -3.62 19.71
N TRP A 292 0.63 -3.80 18.44
CA TRP A 292 -0.26 -3.61 17.28
C TRP A 292 0.15 -4.50 16.08
N SER A 293 -0.79 -5.26 15.52
CA SER A 293 -0.62 -5.94 14.22
C SER A 293 -1.70 -5.52 13.25
N PHE A 294 -1.47 -5.66 11.95
CA PHE A 294 -2.53 -5.49 10.95
C PHE A 294 -2.47 -6.61 9.93
N ASP A 295 -3.62 -7.20 9.61
CA ASP A 295 -3.70 -8.25 8.61
C ASP A 295 -3.95 -7.64 7.23
N ALA A 296 -3.06 -7.93 6.29
CA ALA A 296 -3.20 -7.56 4.89
C ALA A 296 -3.73 -8.76 4.09
N VAL A 297 -5.03 -8.81 3.93
CA VAL A 297 -5.74 -9.95 3.33
C VAL A 297 -6.03 -9.69 1.87
N LEU A 298 -5.31 -10.32 0.94
CA LEU A 298 -5.93 -10.49 -0.38
C LEU A 298 -7.23 -11.28 -0.19
N THR A 299 -8.38 -10.63 -0.27
CA THR A 299 -9.63 -11.36 -0.41
C THR A 299 -9.78 -11.66 -1.90
N THR A 300 -9.12 -12.70 -2.35
CA THR A 300 -9.87 -13.62 -3.17
C THR A 300 -10.40 -14.66 -2.19
N ASN A 301 -11.66 -14.48 -1.77
CA ASN A 301 -12.39 -15.70 -1.43
C ASN A 301 -12.35 -16.54 -2.72
N PRO A 302 -12.00 -17.83 -2.66
CA PRO A 302 -12.43 -18.75 -3.68
C PRO A 302 -13.96 -18.78 -3.59
N SER A 303 -14.61 -18.07 -4.50
CA SER A 303 -15.95 -18.45 -4.96
C SER A 303 -15.81 -19.65 -5.88
#